data_AF-X1P4E5-F1
#
_entry.id   AF-X1P4E5-F1
#
_cell.length_a   1.000
_cell.length_b   1.000
_cell.length_c   1.000
_cell.angle_alpha   90.00
_cell.angle_beta   90.00
_cell.angle_gamma   90.00
#
_symmetry.space_group_name_H-M   'P 1'
#
loop_
_entity.id
_entity.type
_entity.pdbx_description
1 polymer ?
#
loop_
_entity_poly.entity_id
_entity_poly.type
_entity_poly.pdbx_seq_one_letter_code
_entity_poly.pdbx_strand_id
1 'polypeptide(L)'
;MIDTHLGDDADVGKLFDFMAGVSTISELAQVPITAGSTLRIGGDMVIGNRLVGGISAVGICNRVLARRNIKVGDKILMTEGAGGGTITTTAIYSGNHHVVNETLNIKFLEAS
;
A
#
# COMPACT_ATOMS: atom_id res chain seq x y z
N MET A 1 -4.72 -10.11 2.65
CA MET A 1 -6.16 -9.92 2.39
C MET A 1 -6.37 -8.58 1.73
N ILE A 2 -7.19 -8.53 0.68
CA ILE A 2 -7.54 -7.31 -0.06
C ILE A 2 -9.04 -7.10 0.02
N ASP A 3 -9.51 -5.98 0.54
CA ASP A 3 -10.93 -5.62 0.50
C ASP A 3 -11.09 -4.35 -0.32
N THR A 4 -12.00 -4.36 -1.30
CA THR A 4 -12.20 -3.20 -2.18
C THR A 4 -13.69 -2.94 -2.40
N HIS A 5 -14.05 -1.68 -2.35
CA HIS A 5 -15.40 -1.19 -2.56
C HIS A 5 -15.39 -0.23 -3.74
N LEU A 6 -16.28 -0.47 -4.70
CA LEU A 6 -16.42 0.31 -5.91
C LEU A 6 -17.82 0.94 -6.00
N GLY A 7 -17.92 2.18 -6.50
CA GLY A 7 -19.20 2.77 -6.89
C GLY A 7 -19.87 2.00 -8.03
N ASP A 8 -21.19 2.11 -8.17
CA ASP A 8 -21.98 1.26 -9.07
C ASP A 8 -21.67 1.53 -10.56
N ASP A 9 -21.44 2.80 -10.91
CA ASP A 9 -21.10 3.25 -12.27
C ASP A 9 -19.59 3.50 -12.47
N ALA A 10 -18.75 3.01 -11.55
CA ALA A 10 -17.32 3.26 -11.66
C ALA A 10 -16.68 2.39 -12.75
N ASP A 11 -15.65 2.93 -13.39
CA ASP A 11 -14.83 2.18 -14.33
C ASP A 11 -14.16 0.96 -13.66
N VAL A 12 -14.51 -0.24 -14.13
CA VAL A 12 -13.95 -1.52 -13.70
C VAL A 12 -12.44 -1.58 -13.96
N GLY A 13 -11.92 -0.82 -14.93
CA GLY A 13 -10.48 -0.64 -15.18
C GLY A 13 -9.70 -0.30 -13.91
N LYS A 14 -10.29 0.49 -13.00
CA LYS A 14 -9.66 0.86 -11.73
C LYS A 14 -9.40 -0.34 -10.81
N LEU A 15 -10.25 -1.37 -10.86
CA LEU A 15 -10.01 -2.60 -10.10
C LEU A 15 -8.80 -3.35 -10.65
N PHE A 16 -8.64 -3.40 -11.96
CA PHE A 16 -7.49 -4.03 -12.59
C PHE A 16 -6.19 -3.27 -12.27
N ASP A 17 -6.19 -1.95 -12.38
CA ASP A 17 -5.02 -1.12 -12.05
C ASP A 17 -4.62 -1.27 -10.57
N PHE A 18 -5.61 -1.23 -9.67
CA PHE A 18 -5.39 -1.44 -8.25
C PHE A 18 -4.80 -2.83 -7.97
N MET A 19 -5.42 -3.88 -8.52
CA MET A 19 -4.95 -5.25 -8.32
C MET A 19 -3.59 -5.51 -8.96
N ALA A 20 -3.27 -4.90 -10.09
CA ALA A 20 -1.94 -4.99 -10.71
C ALA A 20 -0.86 -4.41 -9.80
N GLY A 21 -1.12 -3.23 -9.21
CA GLY A 21 -0.22 -2.62 -8.24
C GLY A 21 -0.02 -3.49 -7.00
N VAL A 22 -1.11 -3.99 -6.40
CA VAL A 22 -1.03 -4.87 -5.23
C VAL A 22 -0.27 -6.17 -5.55
N SER A 23 -0.58 -6.81 -6.69
CA SER A 23 0.06 -8.06 -7.09
C SER A 23 1.56 -7.88 -7.33
N THR A 24 1.96 -6.79 -7.98
CA THR A 24 3.38 -6.45 -8.21
C THR A 24 4.15 -6.37 -6.89
N ILE A 25 3.60 -5.69 -5.88
CA ILE A 25 4.24 -5.57 -4.57
C ILE A 25 4.20 -6.89 -3.80
N SER A 26 3.11 -7.66 -3.88
CA SER A 26 2.99 -8.98 -3.26
C SER A 26 4.03 -9.98 -3.80
N GLU A 27 4.22 -10.02 -5.12
CA GLU A 27 5.25 -10.84 -5.77
C GLU A 27 6.65 -10.42 -5.34
N LEU A 28 6.94 -9.12 -5.41
CA LEU A 28 8.24 -8.57 -5.05
C LEU A 28 8.57 -8.80 -3.55
N ALA A 29 7.58 -8.69 -2.67
CA ALA A 29 7.72 -8.96 -1.24
C ALA A 29 7.70 -10.45 -0.89
N GLN A 30 7.45 -11.33 -1.87
CA GLN A 30 7.26 -12.78 -1.68
C GLN A 30 6.15 -13.11 -0.66
N VAL A 31 5.09 -12.30 -0.63
CA VAL A 31 3.93 -12.49 0.26
C VAL A 31 2.69 -12.82 -0.58
N PRO A 32 2.15 -14.05 -0.50
CA PRO A 32 1.00 -14.44 -1.31
C PRO A 32 -0.28 -13.71 -0.89
N ILE A 33 -1.11 -13.38 -1.88
CA ILE A 33 -2.48 -12.89 -1.65
C ILE A 33 -3.35 -14.11 -1.33
N THR A 34 -3.84 -14.20 -0.10
CA THR A 34 -4.57 -15.39 0.39
C THR A 34 -6.08 -15.26 0.39
N ALA A 35 -6.61 -14.04 0.38
CA ALA A 35 -8.05 -13.77 0.45
C ALA A 35 -8.36 -12.36 -0.06
N GLY A 36 -9.61 -12.15 -0.48
CA GLY A 36 -10.12 -10.82 -0.72
C GLY A 36 -11.61 -10.78 -1.00
N SER A 37 -12.13 -9.56 -1.07
CA SER A 37 -13.51 -9.27 -1.40
C SER A 37 -13.62 -8.01 -2.25
N THR A 38 -14.64 -8.01 -3.11
CA THR A 38 -15.02 -6.83 -3.89
C THR A 38 -16.49 -6.57 -3.66
N LEU A 39 -16.79 -5.41 -3.10
CA LEU A 39 -18.14 -4.99 -2.75
C LEU A 39 -18.52 -3.73 -3.52
N ARG A 40 -19.81 -3.47 -3.58
CA ARG A 40 -20.32 -2.17 -4.00
C ARG A 40 -20.36 -1.25 -2.79
N ILE A 41 -19.91 0.00 -2.95
CA ILE A 41 -19.98 0.99 -1.86
C ILE A 41 -21.46 1.23 -1.52
N GLY A 42 -21.81 0.99 -0.25
CA GLY A 42 -23.01 1.54 0.37
C GLY A 42 -24.29 0.74 0.27
N GLY A 43 -24.31 -0.49 -0.27
CA GLY A 43 -25.50 -1.37 -0.28
C GLY A 43 -26.66 -0.91 -1.19
N ASP A 44 -26.86 0.40 -1.32
CA ASP A 44 -27.96 1.12 -1.98
C ASP A 44 -27.45 2.17 -3.00
N MET A 45 -26.49 1.80 -3.85
CA MET A 45 -25.98 2.61 -4.97
C MET A 45 -25.28 3.94 -4.58
N VAL A 46 -24.00 3.87 -4.19
CA VAL A 46 -23.11 5.02 -4.42
C VAL A 46 -22.80 5.10 -5.90
N ILE A 47 -23.41 6.07 -6.57
CA ILE A 47 -23.18 6.38 -7.98
C ILE A 47 -21.88 7.17 -8.15
N GLY A 48 -21.12 6.84 -9.19
CA GLY A 48 -19.92 7.55 -9.59
C GLY A 48 -18.62 6.78 -9.39
N ASN A 49 -17.50 7.47 -9.61
CA ASN A 49 -16.21 6.85 -9.91
C ASN A 49 -15.32 6.52 -8.70
N ARG A 50 -15.91 6.38 -7.51
CA ARG A 50 -15.15 6.20 -6.27
C ARG A 50 -14.70 4.75 -6.10
N LEU A 51 -13.43 4.57 -5.76
CA LEU A 51 -12.84 3.30 -5.33
C LEU A 51 -12.24 3.52 -3.94
N VAL A 52 -12.52 2.62 -3.01
CA VAL A 52 -11.90 2.57 -1.68
C VAL A 52 -11.43 1.15 -1.44
N GLY A 53 -10.21 0.98 -0.94
CA GLY A 53 -9.68 -0.35 -0.64
C GLY A 53 -8.84 -0.36 0.62
N GLY A 54 -8.78 -1.52 1.24
CA GLY A 54 -7.93 -1.84 2.38
C GLY A 54 -7.06 -3.06 2.07
N ILE A 55 -5.82 -3.01 2.52
CA ILE A 55 -4.87 -4.13 2.44
C ILE A 55 -4.52 -4.53 3.86
N SER A 56 -4.56 -5.83 4.14
CA SER A 56 -4.14 -6.41 5.40
C SER A 56 -3.11 -7.51 5.16
N ALA A 57 -2.07 -7.52 5.97
CA ALA A 57 -0.99 -8.50 5.94
C ALA A 57 -0.82 -9.12 7.34
N VAL A 58 -0.45 -10.40 7.36
CA VAL A 58 -0.13 -11.14 8.58
C VAL A 58 1.25 -11.74 8.41
N GLY A 59 2.09 -11.60 9.43
CA GLY A 59 3.45 -12.13 9.45
C GLY A 59 3.80 -12.69 10.83
N ILE A 60 4.83 -13.53 10.86
CA ILE A 60 5.37 -14.13 12.09
C ILE A 60 6.71 -13.45 12.37
N CYS A 61 7.02 -13.22 13.64
CA CYS A 61 8.33 -12.72 14.04
C CYS A 61 8.82 -13.45 15.32
N ASN A 62 10.13 -13.65 15.41
CA ASN A 62 10.74 -14.26 16.60
C ASN A 62 10.77 -13.29 17.79
N ARG A 63 10.82 -11.98 17.51
CA ARG A 63 10.89 -10.93 18.52
C ARG A 63 10.22 -9.66 18.03
N VAL A 64 9.33 -9.12 18.85
CA VAL A 64 8.65 -7.84 18.58
C VAL A 64 9.49 -6.67 19.13
N LEU A 65 9.88 -5.74 18.25
CA LEU A 65 10.59 -4.51 18.61
C LEU A 65 9.60 -3.36 18.87
N ALA A 66 8.80 -3.49 19.94
CA ALA A 66 7.75 -2.53 20.25
C ALA A 66 8.31 -1.20 20.80
N ARG A 67 7.78 -0.07 20.30
CA ARG A 67 8.17 1.30 20.72
C ARG A 67 8.09 1.54 22.24
N ARG A 68 7.16 0.88 22.93
CA ARG A 68 6.99 1.00 24.40
C ARG A 68 8.19 0.49 25.22
N ASN A 69 9.12 -0.24 24.60
CA ASN A 69 10.29 -0.81 25.27
C ASN A 69 11.56 0.05 25.16
N ILE A 70 11.47 1.24 24.54
CA ILE A 70 12.62 2.16 24.37
C ILE A 70 13.10 2.66 25.73
N LYS A 71 14.42 2.74 25.90
CA LYS A 71 15.09 3.19 27.13
C LYS A 71 16.02 4.36 26.88
N VAL A 72 16.32 5.11 27.94
CA VAL A 72 17.37 6.13 27.92
C VAL A 72 18.69 5.47 27.53
N GLY A 73 19.37 6.03 26.53
CA GLY A 73 20.62 5.51 25.97
C GLY A 73 20.45 4.68 24.69
N ASP A 74 19.21 4.34 24.28
CA ASP A 74 18.97 3.70 22.99
C ASP A 74 19.33 4.65 21.82
N LYS A 75 19.83 4.08 20.73
CA LYS A 75 20.21 4.83 19.52
C LYS A 75 19.04 4.93 18.55
N ILE A 76 18.91 6.08 17.90
CA ILE A 76 17.98 6.26 16.77
C ILE A 76 18.72 5.86 15.50
N LEU A 77 18.22 4.83 14.83
CA LEU A 77 18.68 4.39 13.51
C LEU A 77 17.55 4.65 12.51
N MET A 78 17.91 5.14 11.33
CA MET A 78 16.97 5.45 10.26
C MET A 78 17.56 4.98 8.94
N THR A 79 16.72 4.40 8.10
CA THR A 79 17.07 4.08 6.71
C THR A 79 16.89 5.31 5.84
N GLU A 80 17.71 5.46 4.80
CA GLU A 80 17.48 6.50 3.81
C GLU A 80 16.12 6.27 3.12
N GLY A 81 15.22 7.25 3.22
CA GLY A 81 13.93 7.24 2.53
C GLY A 81 13.99 8.07 1.25
N ALA A 82 13.27 7.65 0.21
CA ALA A 82 13.17 8.42 -1.04
C ALA A 82 11.77 9.05 -1.26
N GLY A 83 10.91 9.07 -0.24
CA GLY A 83 9.58 9.69 -0.35
C GLY A 83 8.53 8.87 -1.11
N GLY A 84 8.75 7.56 -1.29
CA GLY A 84 7.92 6.67 -2.11
C GLY A 84 6.43 6.56 -1.75
N GLY A 85 6.05 6.93 -0.53
CA GLY A 85 4.64 7.05 -0.15
C GLY A 85 4.12 8.46 -0.45
N THR A 86 4.51 9.42 0.40
CA THR A 86 3.96 10.78 0.39
C THR A 86 4.28 11.54 -0.89
N ILE A 87 5.56 11.59 -1.30
CA ILE A 87 5.98 12.41 -2.45
C ILE A 87 5.46 11.80 -3.75
N THR A 88 5.56 10.47 -3.90
CA THR A 88 5.01 9.77 -5.07
C THR A 88 3.50 9.99 -5.20
N THR A 89 2.76 9.91 -4.09
CA THR A 89 1.31 10.16 -4.09
C THR A 89 1.01 11.60 -4.51
N THR A 90 1.71 12.59 -3.94
CA THR A 90 1.57 14.00 -4.33
C THR A 90 1.94 14.22 -5.81
N ALA A 91 2.98 13.57 -6.31
CA ALA A 91 3.42 13.68 -7.71
C ALA A 91 2.35 13.15 -8.67
N ILE A 92 1.72 12.01 -8.37
CA ILE A 92 0.61 11.45 -9.16
C ILE A 92 -0.57 12.43 -9.19
N TYR A 93 -1.04 12.90 -8.02
CA TYR A 93 -2.22 13.76 -7.96
C TYR A 93 -2.00 15.18 -8.50
N SER A 94 -0.76 15.65 -8.56
CA SER A 94 -0.40 16.96 -9.12
C SER A 94 -0.02 16.92 -10.60
N GLY A 95 -0.06 15.76 -11.26
CA GLY A 95 0.33 15.61 -12.66
C GLY A 95 1.84 15.63 -12.92
N ASN A 96 2.67 15.62 -11.87
CA ASN A 96 4.14 15.64 -11.96
C ASN A 96 4.70 14.21 -12.09
N HIS A 97 4.23 13.46 -13.08
CA HIS A 97 4.51 12.02 -13.18
C HIS A 97 6.01 11.67 -13.34
N HIS A 98 6.82 12.60 -13.86
CA HIS A 98 8.28 12.39 -13.98
C HIS A 98 8.96 12.19 -12.61
N VAL A 99 8.44 12.82 -11.56
CA VAL A 99 8.94 12.71 -10.17
C VAL A 99 8.64 11.33 -9.56
N VAL A 100 7.66 10.60 -10.11
CA VAL A 100 7.30 9.26 -9.60
C VAL A 100 8.50 8.30 -9.70
N ASN A 101 9.23 8.31 -10.82
CA ASN A 101 10.37 7.41 -11.01
C ASN A 101 11.54 7.71 -10.06
N GLU A 102 11.68 8.96 -9.63
CA GLU A 102 12.72 9.38 -8.70
C GLU A 102 12.38 9.03 -7.24
N THR A 103 11.08 8.94 -6.93
CA THR A 103 10.59 8.86 -5.56
C THR A 103 10.07 7.47 -5.20
N LEU A 104 9.54 6.74 -6.17
CA LEU A 104 9.08 5.35 -6.01
C LEU A 104 10.30 4.44 -5.80
N ASN A 105 10.72 4.37 -4.54
CA ASN A 105 11.85 3.54 -4.11
C ASN A 105 11.33 2.32 -3.35
N ILE A 106 11.35 1.17 -4.00
CA ILE A 106 10.98 -0.10 -3.38
C ILE A 106 12.26 -0.85 -2.98
N LYS A 107 12.88 -0.39 -1.88
CA LYS A 107 13.99 -1.07 -1.23
C LYS A 107 13.48 -1.80 0.01
N PHE A 108 13.64 -3.12 0.03
CA PHE A 108 13.40 -3.90 1.25
C PHE A 108 14.64 -3.86 2.13
N LEU A 109 14.43 -3.85 3.44
CA LEU A 109 15.53 -4.02 4.38
C LEU A 109 15.99 -5.47 4.34
N GLU A 110 17.16 -5.69 3.76
CA GLU A 110 17.91 -6.93 3.93
C GLU A 110 18.69 -6.84 5.23
N ALA A 111 18.24 -7.55 6.26
CA ALA A 111 19.00 -7.72 7.49
C ALA A 111 19.87 -8.98 7.33
N SER A 112 21.15 -8.78 7.01
CA SER A 112 22.20 -9.81 7.01
C SER A 112 22.81 -9.99 8.39
#